data_AF-A0A821J8W3-F1
#
_entry.id   AF-A0A821J8W3-F1
#
_cell.length_a   1.000
_cell.length_b   1.000
_cell.length_c   1.000
_cell.angle_alpha   90.00
_cell.angle_beta   90.00
_cell.angle_gamma   90.00
#
_symmetry.space_group_name_H-M   'P 1'
#
loop_
_entity.id
_entity.type
_entity.pdbx_description
1 polymer ?
#
loop_
_entity_poly.entity_id
_entity_poly.type
_entity_poly.pdbx_seq_one_letter_code
_entity_poly.pdbx_strand_id
1 'polypeptide(L)'
;MGSGSTKILSFDDAAKRFLQADLERIETTFRDLTNGTGELSFTNFKRDVFAYFLPEKLANRLYQVCTNSSRACMSYKDLICCLALIYYGTSKERMQLLYSLFANNISNSNGILRWQDVEDFLSQCGDHPPEELDKIFQNHDEIVTQEKFLEWLKLHHGHTTTITDWLMDEQRLHELISSP
;
A
#
# COMPACT_ATOMS: atom_id res chain seq x y z
N MET A 1 21.34 14.24 -0.26
CA MET A 1 21.10 12.78 -0.32
C MET A 1 19.69 12.56 0.19
N GLY A 2 18.71 12.46 -0.72
CA GLY A 2 17.32 12.31 -0.33
C GLY A 2 17.02 10.85 0.01
N SER A 3 16.69 10.57 1.26
CA SER A 3 16.17 9.26 1.67
C SER A 3 14.81 9.03 1.01
N GLY A 4 14.80 8.24 -0.07
CA GLY A 4 13.57 7.60 -0.55
C GLY A 4 13.22 6.53 0.47
N SER A 5 12.12 6.71 1.19
CA SER A 5 11.65 5.79 2.22
C SER A 5 10.14 5.92 2.24
N THR A 6 9.43 4.80 2.15
CA THR A 6 8.08 4.77 2.69
C THR A 6 8.21 4.99 4.20
N LYS A 7 7.22 5.62 4.87
CA LYS A 7 7.27 5.77 6.34
C LYS A 7 7.27 4.43 7.09
N ILE A 8 6.96 3.34 6.40
CA ILE A 8 6.79 1.99 6.93
C ILE A 8 8.08 1.18 6.79
N LEU A 9 8.73 1.25 5.62
CA LEU A 9 9.91 0.45 5.28
C LEU A 9 10.97 1.29 4.56
N SER A 10 12.22 1.17 5.03
CA SER A 10 13.39 1.82 4.44
C SER A 10 13.80 1.12 3.15
N PHE A 11 14.43 1.86 2.22
CA PHE A 11 14.95 1.25 0.99
C PHE A 11 16.00 0.17 1.27
N ASP A 12 16.89 0.39 2.24
CA ASP A 12 17.96 -0.55 2.55
C ASP A 12 17.40 -1.87 3.10
N ASP A 13 16.32 -1.82 3.88
CA ASP A 13 15.67 -3.02 4.39
C ASP A 13 14.73 -3.66 3.38
N ALA A 14 14.12 -2.88 2.49
CA ALA A 14 13.34 -3.38 1.37
C ALA A 14 14.23 -4.14 0.38
N ALA A 15 15.36 -3.56 -0.04
CA ALA A 15 16.25 -4.13 -1.04
C ALA A 15 16.83 -5.48 -0.62
N LYS A 16 17.12 -5.67 0.68
CA LYS A 16 17.59 -6.96 1.24
C LYS A 16 16.60 -8.11 1.10
N ARG A 17 15.32 -7.83 0.83
CA ARG A 17 14.27 -8.86 0.67
C ARG A 17 14.22 -9.43 -0.75
N PHE A 18 14.92 -8.81 -1.70
CA PHE A 18 14.99 -9.25 -3.08
C PHE A 18 16.33 -9.92 -3.37
N LEU A 19 16.32 -10.82 -4.36
CA LEU A 19 17.56 -11.28 -4.97
C LEU A 19 18.19 -10.15 -5.79
N GLN A 20 19.52 -10.13 -5.87
CA GLN A 20 20.22 -9.12 -6.66
C GLN A 20 19.77 -9.11 -8.13
N ALA A 21 19.57 -10.29 -8.73
CA ALA A 21 19.09 -10.41 -10.10
C ALA A 21 17.69 -9.80 -10.29
N ASP A 22 16.81 -9.90 -9.29
CA ASP A 22 15.48 -9.26 -9.35
C ASP A 22 15.59 -7.74 -9.28
N LEU A 23 16.48 -7.21 -8.43
CA LEU A 23 16.73 -5.77 -8.36
C LEU A 23 17.25 -5.22 -9.69
N GLU A 24 18.21 -5.89 -10.33
CA GLU A 24 18.75 -5.50 -11.64
C GLU A 24 17.68 -5.54 -12.74
N ARG A 25 16.80 -6.55 -12.71
CA ARG A 25 15.66 -6.67 -13.62
C ARG A 25 14.65 -5.54 -13.41
N ILE A 26 14.23 -5.30 -12.17
CA ILE A 26 13.28 -4.23 -11.83
C ILE A 26 13.86 -2.87 -12.21
N GLU A 27 15.14 -2.62 -11.94
CA GLU A 27 15.81 -1.36 -12.31
C GLU A 27 15.82 -1.14 -13.82
N THR A 28 16.09 -2.19 -14.59
CA THR A 28 16.07 -2.12 -16.05
C THR A 28 14.67 -1.81 -16.58
N THR A 29 13.66 -2.55 -16.12
CA THR A 29 12.26 -2.27 -16.48
C THR A 29 11.83 -0.87 -16.05
N PHE A 30 12.22 -0.42 -14.86
CA PHE A 30 11.91 0.92 -14.37
C PHE A 30 12.52 2.02 -15.27
N ARG A 31 13.77 1.85 -15.68
CA ARG A 31 14.44 2.80 -16.59
C ARG A 31 13.72 2.89 -17.93
N ASP A 32 13.28 1.75 -18.47
CA ASP A 32 12.53 1.70 -19.73
C ASP A 32 11.15 2.37 -19.58
N LEU A 33 10.42 2.06 -18.51
CA LEU A 33 9.12 2.66 -18.23
C LEU A 33 9.18 4.17 -17.99
N THR A 34 10.30 4.67 -17.48
CA THR A 34 10.52 6.10 -17.22
C THR A 34 11.23 6.82 -18.36
N ASN A 35 11.57 6.14 -19.46
CA ASN A 35 12.41 6.67 -20.54
C ASN A 35 13.70 7.33 -20.02
N GLY A 36 14.26 6.79 -18.93
CA GLY A 36 15.47 7.31 -18.28
C GLY A 36 15.28 8.56 -17.41
N THR A 37 14.06 9.09 -17.24
CA THR A 37 13.84 10.26 -16.35
C THR A 37 14.02 9.92 -14.87
N GLY A 38 13.86 8.65 -14.51
CA GLY A 38 13.89 8.20 -13.12
C GLY A 38 12.58 8.45 -12.35
N GLU A 39 11.53 8.91 -13.05
CA GLU A 39 10.24 9.28 -12.48
C GLU A 39 9.12 8.42 -13.07
N LEU A 40 8.58 7.50 -12.26
CA LEU A 40 7.47 6.64 -12.64
C LEU A 40 6.15 7.35 -12.36
N SER A 41 5.36 7.60 -13.41
CA SER A 41 4.03 8.19 -13.31
C SER A 41 3.00 7.19 -12.77
N PHE A 42 1.88 7.69 -12.25
CA PHE A 42 0.74 6.84 -11.86
C PHE A 42 0.22 5.99 -13.04
N THR A 43 0.16 6.55 -14.24
CA THR A 43 -0.31 5.85 -15.45
C THR A 43 0.52 4.60 -15.72
N ASN A 44 1.85 4.74 -15.71
CA ASN A 44 2.76 3.62 -15.93
C ASN A 44 2.72 2.64 -14.75
N PHE A 45 2.65 3.13 -13.52
CA PHE A 45 2.51 2.28 -12.34
C PHE A 45 1.25 1.40 -12.41
N LYS A 46 0.08 1.97 -12.70
CA LYS A 46 -1.19 1.24 -12.80
C LYS A 46 -1.16 0.19 -13.92
N ARG A 47 -0.62 0.56 -15.08
CA ARG A 47 -0.56 -0.30 -16.27
C ARG A 47 0.47 -1.42 -16.12
N ASP A 48 1.68 -1.10 -15.68
CA ASP A 48 2.84 -1.99 -15.85
C ASP A 48 3.23 -2.72 -14.56
N VAL A 49 2.84 -2.24 -13.37
CA VAL A 49 3.15 -2.90 -12.09
C VAL A 49 2.01 -3.80 -11.61
N PHE A 50 0.75 -3.38 -11.83
CA PHE A 50 -0.43 -4.13 -11.39
C PHE A 50 -1.39 -4.50 -12.52
N ALA A 51 -1.05 -4.26 -13.79
CA ALA A 51 -1.80 -4.72 -14.97
C ALA A 51 -3.33 -4.61 -14.89
N TYR A 52 -3.85 -3.54 -14.26
CA TYR A 52 -5.28 -3.31 -14.01
C TYR A 52 -5.98 -4.30 -13.04
N PHE A 53 -5.25 -5.14 -12.32
CA PHE A 53 -5.82 -6.05 -11.31
C PHE A 53 -6.40 -5.32 -10.07
N LEU A 54 -6.07 -4.03 -9.88
CA LEU A 54 -6.57 -3.22 -8.78
C LEU A 54 -7.63 -2.23 -9.27
N PRO A 55 -8.71 -1.99 -8.50
CA PRO A 55 -9.58 -0.84 -8.70
C PRO A 55 -8.77 0.45 -8.78
N GLU A 56 -9.19 1.39 -9.64
CA GLU A 56 -8.42 2.61 -9.90
C GLU A 56 -8.16 3.41 -8.62
N LYS A 57 -9.14 3.46 -7.73
CA LYS A 57 -9.00 4.18 -6.46
C LYS A 57 -7.95 3.53 -5.55
N LEU A 58 -7.94 2.20 -5.47
CA LEU A 58 -6.93 1.46 -4.70
C LEU A 58 -5.53 1.65 -5.30
N ALA A 59 -5.38 1.54 -6.62
CA ALA A 59 -4.10 1.76 -7.29
C ALA A 59 -3.56 3.18 -7.05
N ASN A 60 -4.43 4.19 -7.13
CA ASN A 60 -4.06 5.58 -6.89
C ASN A 60 -3.66 5.79 -5.42
N ARG A 61 -4.43 5.24 -4.48
CA ARG A 61 -4.13 5.31 -3.05
C ARG A 61 -2.79 4.66 -2.73
N LEU A 62 -2.55 3.48 -3.28
CA LEU A 62 -1.29 2.75 -3.12
C LEU A 62 -0.10 3.54 -3.68
N TYR A 63 -0.26 4.08 -4.89
CA TYR A 63 0.75 4.95 -5.51
C TYR A 63 1.08 6.15 -4.61
N GLN A 64 0.06 6.81 -4.06
CA GLN A 64 0.23 7.96 -3.17
C GLN A 64 0.91 7.59 -1.84
N VAL A 65 0.53 6.48 -1.22
CA VAL A 65 1.12 6.01 0.05
C VAL A 65 2.57 5.58 -0.14
N CYS A 66 2.88 4.94 -1.27
CA CYS A 66 4.24 4.50 -1.59
C CYS A 66 5.14 5.63 -2.08
N THR A 67 4.58 6.69 -2.68
CA THR A 67 5.35 7.85 -3.14
C THR A 67 5.61 8.80 -1.98
N ASN A 68 6.87 9.27 -1.86
CA ASN A 68 7.19 10.30 -0.86
C ASN A 68 6.29 11.53 -1.09
N SER A 69 5.59 11.96 -0.05
CA SER A 69 4.60 13.06 -0.09
C SER A 69 5.12 14.39 -0.66
N SER A 70 6.43 14.58 -0.70
CA SER A 70 7.08 15.76 -1.30
C SER A 70 7.25 15.67 -2.82
N ARG A 71 6.98 14.52 -3.45
CA ARG A 71 7.13 14.26 -4.88
C ARG A 71 5.81 13.81 -5.50
N ALA A 72 5.54 14.27 -6.73
CA ALA A 72 4.39 13.82 -7.53
C ALA A 72 4.65 12.46 -8.22
N CYS A 73 5.93 12.13 -8.44
CA CYS A 73 6.37 10.94 -9.16
C CYS A 73 7.08 9.95 -8.24
N MET A 74 6.83 8.66 -8.48
CA MET A 74 7.46 7.55 -7.76
C MET A 74 8.89 7.35 -8.26
N SER A 75 9.86 7.27 -7.35
CA SER A 75 11.24 6.91 -7.69
C SER A 75 11.45 5.41 -7.64
N TYR A 76 12.57 4.93 -8.18
CA TYR A 76 12.97 3.51 -8.06
C TYR A 76 12.98 3.03 -6.61
N LYS A 77 13.50 3.83 -5.68
CA LYS A 77 13.54 3.47 -4.25
C LYS A 77 12.15 3.32 -3.65
N ASP A 78 11.23 4.20 -4.02
CA ASP A 78 9.84 4.13 -3.56
C ASP A 78 9.15 2.87 -4.13
N LEU A 79 9.39 2.55 -5.40
CA LEU A 79 8.87 1.34 -6.02
C LEU A 79 9.36 0.08 -5.30
N ILE A 80 10.67 -0.01 -5.02
CA ILE A 80 11.24 -1.15 -4.28
C ILE A 80 10.62 -1.28 -2.88
N CYS A 81 10.45 -0.17 -2.16
CA CYS A 81 9.77 -0.20 -0.86
C CYS A 81 8.32 -0.66 -1.00
N CYS A 82 7.59 -0.18 -2.02
CA CYS A 82 6.20 -0.54 -2.27
C CYS A 82 6.05 -2.03 -2.55
N LEU A 83 6.86 -2.56 -3.49
CA LEU A 83 6.89 -3.97 -3.83
C LEU A 83 7.29 -4.83 -2.62
N ALA A 84 8.28 -4.39 -1.84
CA ALA A 84 8.69 -5.09 -0.62
C ALA A 84 7.54 -5.19 0.40
N LEU A 85 6.79 -4.12 0.62
CA LEU A 85 5.67 -4.11 1.55
C LEU A 85 4.54 -5.05 1.12
N ILE A 86 4.27 -5.13 -0.18
CA ILE A 86 3.20 -5.97 -0.72
C ILE A 86 3.62 -7.43 -0.69
N TYR A 87 4.74 -7.75 -1.34
CA TYR A 87 5.15 -9.14 -1.59
C TYR A 87 5.91 -9.77 -0.42
N TYR A 88 6.72 -8.98 0.30
CA TYR A 88 7.61 -9.47 1.36
C TYR A 88 7.36 -8.78 2.71
N GLY A 89 6.23 -8.07 2.85
CA GLY A 89 5.88 -7.36 4.07
C GLY A 89 5.58 -8.34 5.19
N THR A 90 6.01 -8.02 6.40
CA THR A 90 5.52 -8.72 7.60
C THR A 90 4.03 -8.39 7.80
N SER A 91 3.29 -9.22 8.55
CA SER A 91 1.89 -8.93 8.86
C SER A 91 1.71 -7.55 9.49
N LYS A 92 2.65 -7.11 10.34
CA LYS A 92 2.63 -5.77 10.94
C LYS A 92 2.77 -4.66 9.89
N GLU A 93 3.73 -4.77 8.98
CA GLU A 93 3.96 -3.78 7.92
C GLU A 93 2.76 -3.71 6.96
N ARG A 94 2.17 -4.85 6.62
CA ARG A 94 0.96 -4.91 5.79
C ARG A 94 -0.25 -4.26 6.48
N MET A 95 -0.46 -4.51 7.77
CA MET A 95 -1.53 -3.82 8.49
C MET A 95 -1.29 -2.29 8.59
N GLN A 96 -0.03 -1.85 8.72
CA GLN A 96 0.32 -0.42 8.67
C GLN A 96 0.08 0.19 7.28
N LEU A 97 0.34 -0.58 6.22
CA LEU A 97 0.01 -0.20 4.84
C LEU A 97 -1.51 -0.09 4.66
N LEU A 98 -2.31 -1.06 5.14
CA LEU A 98 -3.77 -0.97 5.14
C LEU A 98 -4.24 0.32 5.83
N TYR A 99 -3.78 0.58 7.06
CA TYR A 99 -4.14 1.81 7.76
C TYR A 99 -3.84 3.06 6.92
N SER A 100 -2.69 3.10 6.26
CA SER A 100 -2.29 4.22 5.40
C SER A 100 -3.16 4.34 4.13
N LEU A 101 -3.66 3.22 3.59
CA LEU A 101 -4.60 3.22 2.47
C LEU A 101 -5.95 3.81 2.89
N PHE A 102 -6.47 3.39 4.05
CA PHE A 102 -7.75 3.88 4.59
C PHE A 102 -7.68 5.32 5.09
N ALA A 103 -6.57 5.73 5.71
CA ALA A 103 -6.42 7.06 6.28
C ALA A 103 -6.27 8.11 5.20
N ASN A 104 -7.26 8.99 5.02
CA ASN A 104 -7.25 10.03 4.00
C ASN A 104 -6.44 11.27 4.39
N ASN A 105 -5.11 11.19 4.58
CA ASN A 105 -4.26 12.39 4.60
C ASN A 105 -2.76 12.07 4.44
N ILE A 106 -2.19 12.52 3.32
CA ILE A 106 -0.76 12.45 2.98
C ILE A 106 0.08 13.41 3.86
N SER A 107 -0.56 14.34 4.61
CA SER A 107 0.11 15.49 5.22
C SER A 107 0.22 15.51 6.75
N ASN A 108 -0.57 14.75 7.53
CA ASN A 108 -0.59 14.94 8.99
C ASN A 108 0.05 13.75 9.71
N SER A 109 1.05 14.07 10.54
CA SER A 109 1.93 13.16 11.27
C SER A 109 1.24 12.21 12.26
N ASN A 110 -0.08 12.23 12.40
CA ASN A 110 -0.84 11.34 13.28
C ASN A 110 -1.95 10.54 12.56
N GLY A 111 -2.02 10.58 11.23
CA GLY A 111 -2.74 9.58 10.41
C GLY A 111 -4.21 9.32 10.77
N ILE A 112 -4.95 10.31 11.27
CA ILE A 112 -6.34 10.15 11.74
C ILE A 112 -7.24 9.42 10.72
N LEU A 113 -7.88 8.34 11.16
CA LEU A 113 -8.87 7.60 10.37
C LEU A 113 -10.28 8.06 10.75
N ARG A 114 -11.06 8.51 9.76
CA ARG A 114 -12.46 8.91 9.93
C ARG A 114 -13.37 7.92 9.21
N TRP A 115 -14.56 7.71 9.76
CA TRP A 115 -15.54 6.80 9.17
C TRP A 115 -15.83 7.13 7.70
N GLN A 116 -16.11 8.40 7.40
CA GLN A 116 -16.43 8.83 6.03
C GLN A 116 -15.31 8.50 5.04
N ASP A 117 -14.05 8.67 5.44
CA ASP A 117 -12.89 8.39 4.58
C ASP A 117 -12.78 6.89 4.27
N VAL A 118 -13.10 6.03 5.25
CA VAL A 118 -13.14 4.57 5.09
C VAL A 118 -14.28 4.16 4.18
N GLU A 119 -15.48 4.65 4.46
CA GLU A 119 -16.70 4.32 3.72
C GLU A 119 -16.59 4.74 2.25
N ASP A 120 -16.16 5.99 2.00
CA ASP A 120 -15.96 6.51 0.65
C ASP A 120 -14.91 5.70 -0.12
N PHE A 121 -13.81 5.33 0.55
CA PHE A 121 -12.73 4.57 -0.07
C PHE A 121 -13.15 3.14 -0.43
N LEU A 122 -13.82 2.44 0.50
CA LEU A 122 -14.34 1.09 0.25
C LEU A 122 -15.38 1.10 -0.86
N SER A 123 -16.33 2.02 -0.81
CA SER A 123 -17.37 2.17 -1.84
C SER A 123 -16.77 2.40 -3.23
N GLN A 124 -15.75 3.25 -3.35
CA GLN A 124 -15.03 3.49 -4.62
C GLN A 124 -14.22 2.27 -5.10
N CYS A 125 -13.92 1.32 -4.23
CA CYS A 125 -13.30 0.05 -4.57
C CYS A 125 -14.33 -1.06 -4.83
N GLY A 126 -15.63 -0.77 -4.77
CA GLY A 126 -16.71 -1.75 -4.93
C GLY A 126 -16.95 -2.60 -3.69
N ASP A 127 -16.59 -2.09 -2.52
CA ASP A 127 -16.66 -2.79 -1.23
C ASP A 127 -17.49 -1.98 -0.22
N HIS A 128 -17.81 -2.58 0.93
CA HIS A 128 -18.56 -1.93 2.00
C HIS A 128 -17.90 -2.18 3.37
N PRO A 129 -17.91 -1.20 4.28
CA PRO A 129 -17.43 -1.42 5.64
C PRO A 129 -18.17 -2.59 6.31
N PRO A 130 -17.46 -3.52 6.96
CA PRO A 130 -18.12 -4.56 7.76
C PRO A 130 -18.69 -3.96 9.06
N GLU A 131 -19.77 -4.54 9.58
CA GLU A 131 -20.43 -4.05 10.81
C GLU A 131 -19.47 -3.94 12.01
N GLU A 132 -18.50 -4.85 12.11
CA GLU A 132 -17.51 -4.83 13.19
C GLU A 132 -16.55 -3.63 13.09
N LEU A 133 -16.33 -3.10 11.87
CA LEU A 133 -15.53 -1.89 11.68
C LEU A 133 -16.30 -0.67 12.17
N ASP A 134 -17.62 -0.57 11.94
CA ASP A 134 -18.45 0.53 12.46
C ASP A 134 -18.35 0.64 14.00
N LYS A 135 -18.35 -0.51 14.70
CA LYS A 135 -18.26 -0.54 16.17
C LYS A 135 -17.02 0.16 16.72
N ILE A 136 -15.89 0.16 16.00
CA ILE A 136 -14.68 0.86 16.47
C ILE A 136 -14.75 2.37 16.26
N PHE A 137 -15.71 2.88 15.49
CA PHE A 137 -15.98 4.31 15.26
C PHE A 137 -17.10 4.88 16.18
N GLN A 138 -17.65 4.08 17.10
CA GLN A 138 -18.68 4.49 18.07
C GLN A 138 -19.85 5.29 17.44
N ASN A 139 -20.51 4.72 16.42
CA ASN A 139 -21.58 5.38 15.65
C ASN A 139 -21.09 6.58 14.83
N HIS A 140 -19.94 6.43 14.18
CA HIS A 140 -19.34 7.40 13.25
C HIS A 140 -18.85 8.73 13.87
N ASP A 141 -18.96 8.91 15.19
CA ASP A 141 -18.55 10.13 15.89
C ASP A 141 -17.07 10.12 16.34
N GLU A 142 -16.39 8.96 16.30
CA GLU A 142 -15.02 8.81 16.77
C GLU A 142 -13.98 8.83 15.64
N ILE A 143 -12.81 9.39 15.94
CA ILE A 143 -11.59 9.23 15.14
C ILE A 143 -10.83 7.98 15.61
N VAL A 144 -10.48 7.10 14.69
CA VAL A 144 -9.76 5.86 15.00
C VAL A 144 -8.24 6.05 14.82
N THR A 145 -7.49 5.74 15.88
CA THR A 145 -6.02 5.75 15.84
C THR A 145 -5.47 4.51 15.14
N GLN A 146 -4.19 4.54 14.77
CA GLN A 146 -3.53 3.40 14.14
C GLN A 146 -3.58 2.18 15.06
N GLU A 147 -3.28 2.35 16.34
CA GLU A 147 -3.25 1.27 17.31
C GLU A 147 -4.61 0.55 17.39
N LYS A 148 -5.70 1.31 17.51
CA LYS A 148 -7.06 0.77 17.59
C LYS A 148 -7.47 0.04 16.31
N PHE A 149 -7.12 0.58 15.14
CA PHE A 149 -7.38 -0.08 13.86
C PHE A 149 -6.56 -1.37 13.68
N LEU A 150 -5.29 -1.37 14.10
CA LEU A 150 -4.44 -2.55 14.04
C LEU A 150 -4.92 -3.64 15.00
N GLU A 151 -5.44 -3.28 16.18
CA GLU A 151 -6.06 -4.24 17.11
C GLU A 151 -7.31 -4.87 16.49
N TRP A 152 -8.17 -4.07 15.88
CA TRP A 152 -9.33 -4.56 15.15
C TRP A 152 -8.93 -5.54 14.03
N LEU A 153 -7.98 -5.18 13.16
CA LEU A 153 -7.51 -6.07 12.09
C LEU A 153 -7.00 -7.42 12.61
N LYS A 154 -6.31 -7.43 13.75
CA LYS A 154 -5.82 -8.67 14.39
C LYS A 154 -6.96 -9.56 14.87
N LEU A 155 -8.01 -8.98 15.45
CA LEU A 155 -9.16 -9.72 15.98
C LEU A 155 -9.96 -10.40 14.86
N HIS A 156 -9.96 -9.82 13.66
CA HIS A 156 -10.71 -10.34 12.50
C HIS A 156 -9.84 -11.05 11.45
N HIS A 157 -8.58 -11.37 11.78
CA HIS A 157 -7.64 -12.07 10.91
C HIS A 157 -7.45 -11.45 9.50
N GLY A 158 -7.80 -10.17 9.30
CA GLY A 158 -7.68 -9.50 8.01
C GLY A 158 -8.69 -9.91 6.94
N HIS A 159 -9.70 -10.73 7.27
CA HIS A 159 -10.72 -11.22 6.33
C HIS A 159 -12.03 -10.43 6.40
N THR A 160 -11.93 -9.13 6.15
CA THR A 160 -13.01 -8.20 6.45
C THR A 160 -13.52 -7.43 5.24
N THR A 161 -12.65 -7.19 4.27
CA THR A 161 -12.96 -6.55 2.99
C THR A 161 -12.08 -7.17 1.91
N THR A 162 -12.47 -7.02 0.65
CA THR A 162 -11.69 -7.45 -0.52
C THR A 162 -10.27 -6.87 -0.50
N ILE A 163 -10.11 -5.65 0.02
CA ILE A 163 -8.80 -4.99 0.12
C ILE A 163 -7.94 -5.62 1.22
N THR A 164 -8.52 -5.93 2.38
CA THR A 164 -7.77 -6.57 3.48
C THR A 164 -7.41 -8.00 3.10
N ASP A 165 -8.34 -8.75 2.51
CA ASP A 165 -8.07 -10.07 1.92
C ASP A 165 -6.95 -9.96 0.90
N TRP A 166 -7.04 -8.97 0.01
CA TRP A 166 -6.04 -8.79 -1.02
C TRP A 166 -4.65 -8.58 -0.42
N LEU A 167 -4.48 -7.72 0.58
CA LEU A 167 -3.12 -7.47 1.09
C LEU A 167 -2.61 -8.55 2.05
N MET A 168 -3.52 -9.24 2.75
CA MET A 168 -3.17 -10.17 3.83
C MET A 168 -3.05 -11.63 3.36
N ASP A 169 -3.54 -11.97 2.16
CA ASP A 169 -3.39 -13.29 1.56
C ASP A 169 -1.92 -13.56 1.13
N GLU A 170 -1.19 -14.24 2.01
CA GLU A 170 0.20 -14.62 1.79
C GLU A 170 0.37 -15.68 0.69
N GLN A 171 -0.62 -16.55 0.49
CA GLN A 171 -0.54 -17.63 -0.51
C GLN A 171 -0.58 -17.05 -1.93
N ARG A 172 -1.50 -16.11 -2.20
CA ARG A 172 -1.56 -15.44 -3.50
C ARG A 172 -0.27 -14.69 -3.83
N LEU A 173 0.35 -14.07 -2.82
CA LEU A 173 1.61 -13.35 -3.02
C LEU A 173 2.76 -14.30 -3.35
N HIS A 174 2.81 -15.46 -2.70
CA HIS A 174 3.79 -16.50 -3.03
C HIS A 174 3.63 -17.01 -4.47
N GLU A 175 2.40 -17.19 -4.96
CA GLU A 175 2.16 -17.59 -6.36
C GLU A 175 2.61 -16.54 -7.38
N LEU A 176 2.38 -15.26 -7.09
CA LEU A 176 2.84 -14.16 -7.96
C LEU A 176 4.37 -14.04 -8.02
N ILE A 177 5.06 -14.33 -6.92
CA ILE A 177 6.54 -14.30 -6.86
C ILE A 177 7.14 -15.57 -7.48
N SER A 178 6.44 -16.71 -7.38
CA SER A 178 6.93 -18.02 -7.85
C SER A 178 6.55 -18.32 -9.30
N SER A 179 5.71 -17.50 -9.94
CA SER A 179 5.39 -17.64 -11.36
C SER A 179 6.61 -17.24 -12.21
N PRO A 180 7.13 -18.15 -13.06
CA PRO A 180 8.30 -17.90 -13.90
C PRO A 180 8.09 -16.82 -14.96
#